data_AF-A0AAE6ULM2-F1
#
_entry.id   AF-A0AAE6ULM2-F1
#
_cell.length_a   1.000
_cell.length_b   1.000
_cell.length_c   1.000
_cell.angle_alpha   90.00
_cell.angle_beta   90.00
_cell.angle_gamma   90.00
#
_symmetry.space_group_name_H-M   'P 1'
#
loop_
_entity.id
_entity.type
_entity.pdbx_description
1 polymer ?
#
loop_
_entity_poly.entity_id
_entity_poly.type
_entity_poly.pdbx_seq_one_letter_code
_entity_poly.pdbx_strand_id
1 'polypeptide(L)'
;MINTINMVIAAATRLEITEAGLQFFLDEIHKSLANGRDGKLVVITGPPGNGATHILKQLSLRYPDKYLRLNHDYFSYALNFTERVADALGVLQPELGLRRTPRYILEMVKCSGRTIMIDDFDACVASIDGVARLREGLINFIAGIAEAKILVATKNNKFIKALIRPPLDQVQFFSVPGLLSPNAAVSFAGMYSQSLASILEVKVEVVACENFKSLPVGDMVAVIQVAMTAAMTRNNVKLDLSLVAKETDSYELTRFLEFASPYR
;
A
#
# COMPACT_ATOMS: atom_id res chain seq x y z
N MET A 1 20.93 7.19 15.51
CA MET A 1 19.45 7.13 15.44
C MET A 1 18.91 7.32 14.03
N ILE A 2 19.12 8.49 13.38
CA ILE A 2 18.63 8.73 12.01
C ILE A 2 19.11 7.64 11.02
N ASN A 3 20.39 7.26 11.08
CA ASN A 3 20.90 6.17 10.25
C ASN A 3 20.18 4.83 10.51
N THR A 4 19.89 4.52 11.78
CA THR A 4 19.16 3.32 12.18
C THR A 4 17.74 3.32 11.61
N ILE A 5 17.04 4.45 11.69
CA ILE A 5 15.70 4.63 11.11
C ILE A 5 15.75 4.37 9.60
N ASN A 6 16.69 5.00 8.89
CA ASN A 6 16.83 4.84 7.44
C ASN A 6 17.15 3.39 7.06
N MET A 7 18.00 2.69 7.82
CA MET A 7 18.31 1.28 7.61
C MET A 7 17.08 0.40 7.77
N VAL A 8 16.30 0.60 8.85
CA VAL A 8 15.08 -0.18 9.12
C VAL A 8 14.04 0.06 8.02
N ILE A 9 13.81 1.31 7.62
CA ILE A 9 12.88 1.65 6.52
C ILE A 9 13.34 0.98 5.21
N ALA A 10 14.63 1.09 4.86
CA ALA A 10 15.18 0.48 3.65
C ALA A 10 15.18 -1.05 3.67
N ALA A 11 15.23 -1.67 4.85
CA ALA A 11 15.03 -3.12 5.00
C ALA A 11 13.56 -3.49 4.83
N ALA A 12 12.64 -2.75 5.45
CA ALA A 12 11.21 -2.99 5.37
C ALA A 12 10.66 -2.91 3.93
N THR A 13 11.21 -2.02 3.10
CA THR A 13 10.84 -1.93 1.68
C THR A 13 11.21 -3.17 0.88
N ARG A 14 12.15 -4.01 1.35
CA ARG A 14 12.59 -5.25 0.71
C ARG A 14 11.84 -6.51 1.19
N LEU A 15 10.96 -6.40 2.19
CA LEU A 15 10.26 -7.58 2.74
C LEU A 15 9.14 -8.10 1.84
N GLU A 16 9.07 -9.43 1.77
CA GLU A 16 8.11 -10.26 1.03
C GLU A 16 7.35 -11.22 1.95
N ILE A 17 6.40 -10.70 2.73
CA ILE A 17 5.76 -11.49 3.80
C ILE A 17 4.26 -11.30 3.73
N THR A 18 3.52 -12.36 3.45
CA THR A 18 2.07 -12.32 3.35
C THR A 18 1.49 -13.44 4.20
N GLU A 19 0.50 -13.12 5.03
CA GLU A 19 -0.23 -14.15 5.79
C GLU A 19 -1.28 -14.85 4.94
N ALA A 20 -1.71 -16.04 5.39
CA ALA A 20 -2.76 -16.82 4.72
C ALA A 20 -4.02 -16.00 4.38
N GLY A 21 -4.44 -15.10 5.28
CA GLY A 21 -5.60 -14.23 5.06
C GLY A 21 -5.40 -13.22 3.92
N LEU A 22 -4.24 -12.56 3.84
CA LEU A 22 -3.91 -11.62 2.75
C LEU A 22 -3.53 -12.36 1.46
N GLN A 23 -2.96 -13.56 1.59
CA GLN A 23 -2.57 -14.43 0.50
C GLN A 23 -3.79 -14.91 -0.28
N PHE A 24 -4.88 -15.23 0.41
CA PHE A 24 -6.18 -15.52 -0.21
C PHE A 24 -6.63 -14.37 -1.12
N PHE A 25 -6.58 -13.12 -0.64
CA PHE A 25 -6.95 -11.95 -1.45
C PHE A 25 -6.01 -11.76 -2.64
N LEU A 26 -4.70 -11.94 -2.44
CA LEU A 26 -3.70 -11.88 -3.51
C LEU A 26 -4.05 -12.86 -4.63
N ASP A 27 -4.30 -14.12 -4.29
CA ASP A 27 -4.58 -15.18 -5.26
C ASP A 27 -5.92 -14.95 -5.98
N GLU A 28 -6.97 -14.54 -5.25
CA GLU A 28 -8.28 -14.26 -5.84
C GLU A 28 -8.26 -13.01 -6.75
N ILE A 29 -7.51 -11.96 -6.38
CA ILE A 29 -7.30 -10.78 -7.23
C ILE A 29 -6.53 -11.17 -8.49
N HIS A 30 -5.46 -11.95 -8.36
CA HIS A 30 -4.66 -12.41 -9.49
C HIS A 30 -5.50 -13.23 -10.46
N LYS A 31 -6.22 -14.23 -9.95
CA LYS A 31 -7.14 -15.07 -10.73
C LYS A 31 -8.24 -14.26 -11.41
N SER A 32 -8.80 -13.28 -10.70
CA SER A 32 -9.81 -12.36 -11.23
C SER A 32 -9.32 -11.55 -12.42
N LEU A 33 -8.09 -11.03 -12.35
CA LEU A 33 -7.48 -10.23 -13.43
C LEU A 33 -7.01 -11.10 -14.59
N ALA A 34 -6.44 -12.28 -14.30
CA ALA A 34 -6.02 -13.24 -15.32
C ALA A 34 -7.22 -13.71 -16.18
N ASN A 35 -8.33 -14.05 -15.53
CA ASN A 35 -9.55 -14.54 -16.20
C ASN A 35 -10.50 -13.40 -16.64
N GLY A 36 -10.18 -12.16 -16.27
CA GLY A 36 -10.97 -10.99 -16.63
C GLY A 36 -10.90 -10.72 -18.14
N ARG A 37 -12.00 -10.19 -18.69
CA ARG A 37 -11.97 -9.62 -20.03
C ARG A 37 -11.17 -8.32 -20.04
N ASP A 38 -10.83 -7.88 -21.23
CA ASP A 38 -10.25 -6.59 -21.53
C ASP A 38 -11.17 -5.46 -21.01
N GLY A 39 -10.58 -4.42 -20.43
CA GLY A 39 -11.30 -3.30 -19.82
C GLY A 39 -11.78 -3.52 -18.39
N LYS A 40 -11.35 -4.62 -17.73
CA LYS A 40 -11.77 -4.94 -16.36
C LYS A 40 -11.13 -4.01 -15.33
N LEU A 41 -11.96 -3.50 -14.41
CA LEU A 41 -11.54 -2.76 -13.23
C LEU A 41 -11.69 -3.63 -11.99
N VAL A 42 -10.62 -3.80 -11.23
CA VAL A 42 -10.63 -4.45 -9.92
C VAL A 42 -10.30 -3.42 -8.85
N VAL A 43 -11.10 -3.39 -7.80
CA VAL A 43 -10.97 -2.43 -6.70
C VAL A 43 -10.72 -3.18 -5.40
N ILE A 44 -9.58 -2.95 -4.78
CA ILE A 44 -9.28 -3.35 -3.40
C ILE A 44 -9.76 -2.23 -2.48
N THR A 45 -10.53 -2.59 -1.46
CA THR A 45 -11.03 -1.62 -0.47
C THR A 45 -11.04 -2.20 0.94
N GLY A 46 -11.23 -1.34 1.93
CA GLY A 46 -11.37 -1.65 3.33
C GLY A 46 -10.91 -0.47 4.20
N PRO A 47 -10.87 -0.64 5.52
CA PRO A 47 -10.45 0.43 6.42
C PRO A 47 -8.95 0.73 6.28
N PRO A 48 -8.48 1.90 6.76
CA PRO A 48 -7.05 2.22 6.78
C PRO A 48 -6.22 1.14 7.47
N GLY A 49 -5.03 0.86 6.93
CA GLY A 49 -4.12 -0.13 7.51
C GLY A 49 -4.50 -1.60 7.26
N ASN A 50 -5.52 -1.90 6.46
CA ASN A 50 -5.95 -3.28 6.15
C ASN A 50 -4.96 -4.12 5.31
N GLY A 51 -3.87 -3.51 4.82
CA GLY A 51 -2.87 -4.20 4.00
C GLY A 51 -3.11 -4.18 2.48
N ALA A 52 -4.02 -3.35 1.97
CA ALA A 52 -4.25 -3.22 0.52
C ALA A 52 -2.97 -2.87 -0.27
N THR A 53 -2.23 -1.84 0.19
CA THR A 53 -0.91 -1.47 -0.35
C THR A 53 0.08 -2.63 -0.32
N HIS A 54 0.03 -3.44 0.73
CA HIS A 54 0.89 -4.61 0.87
C HIS A 54 0.54 -5.69 -0.15
N ILE A 55 -0.75 -5.98 -0.37
CA ILE A 55 -1.21 -6.88 -1.44
C ILE A 55 -0.72 -6.39 -2.81
N LEU A 56 -0.86 -5.09 -3.08
CA LEU A 56 -0.39 -4.50 -4.34
C LEU A 56 1.13 -4.70 -4.54
N LYS A 57 1.91 -4.45 -3.49
CA LYS A 57 3.36 -4.69 -3.51
C LYS A 57 3.68 -6.15 -3.85
N GLN A 58 3.03 -7.09 -3.17
CA GLN A 58 3.29 -8.52 -3.33
C GLN A 58 2.92 -9.05 -4.73
N LEU A 59 1.80 -8.60 -5.30
CA LEU A 59 1.45 -8.93 -6.69
C LEU A 59 2.52 -8.47 -7.67
N SER A 60 3.04 -7.25 -7.51
CA SER A 60 4.07 -6.70 -8.40
C SER A 60 5.42 -7.41 -8.29
N LEU A 61 5.77 -7.91 -7.10
CA LEU A 61 7.00 -8.67 -6.88
C LEU A 61 6.88 -10.11 -7.40
N ARG A 62 5.73 -10.75 -7.17
CA ARG A 62 5.50 -12.15 -7.56
C ARG A 62 5.24 -12.33 -9.05
N TYR A 63 4.64 -11.34 -9.71
CA TYR A 63 4.33 -11.40 -11.14
C TYR A 63 4.77 -10.10 -11.87
N PRO A 64 6.08 -9.82 -11.94
CA PRO A 64 6.62 -8.56 -12.48
C PRO A 64 6.28 -8.35 -13.96
N ASP A 65 6.06 -9.42 -14.72
CA ASP A 65 5.66 -9.36 -16.13
C ASP A 65 4.16 -9.20 -16.36
N LYS A 66 3.36 -9.30 -15.31
CA LYS A 66 1.90 -9.16 -15.38
C LYS A 66 1.42 -7.83 -14.82
N TYR A 67 2.18 -7.23 -13.92
CA TYR A 67 1.77 -6.07 -13.18
C TYR A 67 2.75 -4.92 -13.32
N LEU A 68 2.20 -3.73 -13.58
CA LEU A 68 2.91 -2.48 -13.54
C LEU A 68 2.39 -1.66 -12.36
N ARG A 69 3.10 -1.70 -11.23
CA ARG A 69 2.76 -0.88 -10.07
C ARG A 69 3.25 0.53 -10.26
N LEU A 70 2.31 1.47 -10.22
CA LEU A 70 2.58 2.89 -10.29
C LEU A 70 2.80 3.38 -8.85
N ASN A 71 4.05 3.45 -8.40
CA ASN A 71 4.34 4.17 -7.16
C ASN A 71 4.27 5.68 -7.42
N HIS A 72 3.81 6.42 -6.40
CA HIS A 72 3.76 7.88 -6.41
C HIS A 72 5.10 8.50 -6.82
N ASP A 73 6.22 7.93 -6.38
CA ASP A 73 7.57 8.51 -6.51
C ASP A 73 8.30 8.33 -7.86
N TYR A 74 7.70 7.71 -8.89
CA TYR A 74 8.48 7.27 -10.06
C TYR A 74 9.00 8.36 -11.01
N PHE A 75 8.66 9.65 -10.83
CA PHE A 75 9.20 10.72 -11.67
C PHE A 75 9.59 11.97 -10.86
N SER A 76 10.88 12.30 -10.93
CA SER A 76 11.51 13.48 -10.34
C SER A 76 11.17 14.78 -11.09
N TYR A 77 9.90 15.17 -11.07
CA TYR A 77 9.41 16.49 -11.51
C TYR A 77 8.46 17.05 -10.45
N ALA A 78 8.13 18.34 -10.52
CA ALA A 78 7.26 19.02 -9.55
C ALA A 78 5.87 18.37 -9.33
N LEU A 79 5.47 17.42 -10.20
CA LEU A 79 4.32 16.54 -10.02
C LEU A 79 4.72 15.08 -10.29
N ASN A 80 4.30 14.21 -9.38
CA ASN A 80 4.60 12.78 -9.30
C ASN A 80 3.71 11.95 -10.27
N PHE A 81 3.94 10.65 -10.46
CA PHE A 81 3.23 9.89 -11.51
C PHE A 81 1.73 9.76 -11.23
N THR A 82 1.36 9.49 -9.98
CA THR A 82 -0.03 9.38 -9.59
C THR A 82 -0.74 10.71 -9.75
N GLU A 83 -0.05 11.82 -9.46
CA GLU A 83 -0.54 13.17 -9.78
C GLU A 83 -0.70 13.36 -11.28
N ARG A 84 0.22 12.87 -12.13
CA ARG A 84 0.06 12.91 -13.60
C ARG A 84 -1.05 12.02 -14.12
N VAL A 85 -1.34 10.89 -13.46
CA VAL A 85 -2.51 10.06 -13.75
C VAL A 85 -3.77 10.75 -13.25
N ALA A 86 -3.79 11.32 -12.05
CA ALA A 86 -4.92 12.11 -11.55
C ALA A 86 -5.18 13.33 -12.45
N ASP A 87 -4.14 14.00 -12.92
CA ASP A 87 -4.17 15.12 -13.85
C ASP A 87 -4.63 14.72 -15.26
N ALA A 88 -4.10 13.61 -15.78
CA ALA A 88 -4.59 12.94 -16.99
C ALA A 88 -6.09 12.66 -16.93
N LEU A 89 -6.59 12.33 -15.74
CA LEU A 89 -7.99 12.06 -15.47
C LEU A 89 -8.77 13.33 -15.07
N GLY A 90 -8.13 14.51 -15.08
CA GLY A 90 -8.74 15.83 -14.84
C GLY A 90 -9.05 16.16 -13.38
N VAL A 91 -8.31 15.59 -12.44
CA VAL A 91 -8.72 15.51 -11.02
C VAL A 91 -7.97 16.47 -10.11
N LEU A 92 -6.80 16.96 -10.54
CA LEU A 92 -6.06 17.97 -9.78
C LEU A 92 -6.81 19.32 -9.77
N GLN A 93 -6.62 20.09 -8.71
CA GLN A 93 -7.16 21.45 -8.64
C GLN A 93 -6.66 22.29 -9.83
N PRO A 94 -7.46 23.25 -10.34
CA PRO A 94 -7.21 23.95 -11.61
C PRO A 94 -5.85 24.65 -11.73
N GLU A 95 -5.17 24.90 -10.61
CA GLU A 95 -3.92 25.66 -10.53
C GLU A 95 -2.66 24.79 -10.72
N LEU A 96 -2.77 23.45 -10.70
CA LEU A 96 -1.63 22.52 -10.79
C LEU A 96 -1.67 21.56 -12.00
N GLY A 97 -2.67 21.60 -12.87
CA GLY A 97 -2.87 20.54 -13.88
C GLY A 97 -2.20 20.77 -15.25
N LEU A 98 -1.53 19.74 -15.80
CA LEU A 98 -1.24 19.59 -17.22
C LEU A 98 -2.51 19.11 -17.94
N ARG A 99 -2.93 19.87 -18.95
CA ARG A 99 -4.22 19.77 -19.64
C ARG A 99 -4.50 18.44 -20.39
N ARG A 100 -3.64 17.42 -20.39
CA ARG A 100 -3.83 16.13 -21.12
C ARG A 100 -3.04 14.97 -20.54
N THR A 101 -3.65 13.76 -20.52
CA THR A 101 -2.96 12.48 -20.32
C THR A 101 -1.76 12.34 -21.24
N PRO A 102 -0.54 12.19 -20.72
CA PRO A 102 0.61 12.02 -21.57
C PRO A 102 0.49 10.73 -22.40
N ARG A 103 0.47 10.88 -23.72
CA ARG A 103 0.27 9.79 -24.70
C ARG A 103 1.23 8.62 -24.51
N TYR A 104 2.45 8.91 -24.03
CA TYR A 104 3.46 7.88 -23.75
C TYR A 104 3.05 6.90 -22.64
N ILE A 105 2.23 7.31 -21.66
CA ILE A 105 1.74 6.41 -20.61
C ILE A 105 0.77 5.40 -21.21
N LEU A 106 -0.14 5.88 -22.05
CA LEU A 106 -1.11 5.05 -22.77
C LEU A 106 -0.39 4.05 -23.68
N GLU A 107 0.65 4.52 -24.39
CA GLU A 107 1.46 3.68 -25.28
C GLU A 107 2.31 2.66 -24.49
N MET A 108 2.90 3.03 -23.35
CA MET A 108 3.61 2.08 -22.48
C MET A 108 2.70 0.96 -21.98
N VAL A 109 1.49 1.31 -21.52
CA VAL A 109 0.51 0.32 -21.06
C VAL A 109 0.15 -0.62 -22.20
N LYS A 110 -0.20 -0.07 -23.36
CA LYS A 110 -0.54 -0.84 -24.57
C LYS A 110 0.59 -1.80 -24.97
N CYS A 111 1.83 -1.30 -25.02
CA CYS A 111 2.98 -2.11 -25.43
C CYS A 111 3.37 -3.16 -24.37
N SER A 112 3.10 -2.90 -23.09
CA SER A 112 3.49 -3.81 -22.00
C SER A 112 2.56 -5.02 -21.87
N GLY A 113 1.27 -4.90 -22.24
CA GLY A 113 0.26 -5.92 -21.95
C GLY A 113 0.05 -6.18 -20.45
N ARG A 114 0.55 -5.30 -19.57
CA ARG A 114 0.50 -5.44 -18.12
C ARG A 114 -0.76 -4.81 -17.54
N THR A 115 -1.24 -5.37 -16.43
CA THR A 115 -2.27 -4.76 -15.60
C THR A 115 -1.66 -3.58 -14.84
N ILE A 116 -2.30 -2.42 -14.92
CA ILE A 116 -1.89 -1.24 -14.19
C ILE A 116 -2.38 -1.33 -12.75
N MET A 117 -1.49 -1.07 -11.80
CA MET A 117 -1.86 -1.02 -10.38
C MET A 117 -1.69 0.40 -9.85
N ILE A 118 -2.75 0.93 -9.25
CA ILE A 118 -2.79 2.27 -8.67
C ILE A 118 -3.07 2.14 -7.16
N ASP A 119 -2.16 2.68 -6.36
CA ASP A 119 -2.26 2.73 -4.90
C ASP A 119 -2.82 4.08 -4.45
N ASP A 120 -3.52 4.11 -3.31
CA ASP A 120 -4.10 5.33 -2.70
C ASP A 120 -4.73 6.31 -3.72
N PHE A 121 -5.53 5.79 -4.65
CA PHE A 121 -6.01 6.57 -5.80
C PHE A 121 -6.88 7.77 -5.40
N ASP A 122 -7.48 7.71 -4.21
CA ASP A 122 -8.26 8.80 -3.62
C ASP A 122 -7.43 9.90 -2.97
N ALA A 123 -6.12 9.73 -2.76
CA ALA A 123 -5.26 10.74 -2.14
C ALA A 123 -5.27 12.07 -2.93
N CYS A 124 -5.50 12.01 -4.24
CA CYS A 124 -5.56 13.18 -5.10
C CYS A 124 -6.96 13.84 -5.15
N VAL A 125 -7.95 13.35 -4.38
CA VAL A 125 -9.36 13.75 -4.55
C VAL A 125 -10.00 14.22 -3.24
N ALA A 126 -10.01 15.55 -3.04
CA ALA A 126 -10.61 16.17 -1.86
C ALA A 126 -12.11 16.49 -1.98
N SER A 127 -12.65 16.61 -3.22
CA SER A 127 -14.02 17.09 -3.47
C SER A 127 -14.90 16.10 -4.22
N ILE A 128 -16.22 16.27 -4.11
CA ILE A 128 -17.21 15.46 -4.85
C ILE A 128 -17.05 15.65 -6.38
N ASP A 129 -16.77 16.88 -6.82
CA ASP A 129 -16.52 17.18 -8.23
C ASP A 129 -15.21 16.53 -8.73
N GLY A 130 -14.21 16.40 -7.86
CA GLY A 130 -13.00 15.64 -8.16
C GLY A 130 -13.28 14.15 -8.33
N VAL A 131 -14.17 13.58 -7.50
CA VAL A 131 -14.60 12.17 -7.60
C VAL A 131 -15.29 11.90 -8.93
N ALA A 132 -16.16 12.82 -9.38
CA ALA A 132 -16.85 12.69 -10.67
C ALA A 132 -15.88 12.74 -11.85
N ARG A 133 -14.92 13.68 -11.82
CA ARG A 133 -13.87 13.82 -12.84
C ARG A 133 -12.95 12.61 -12.90
N LEU A 134 -12.52 12.11 -11.74
CA LEU A 134 -11.68 10.89 -11.63
C LEU A 134 -12.36 9.70 -12.29
N ARG A 135 -13.67 9.56 -12.04
CA ARG A 135 -14.48 8.51 -12.65
C ARG A 135 -14.58 8.66 -14.17
N GLU A 136 -14.89 9.85 -14.68
CA GLU A 136 -14.94 10.10 -16.13
C GLU A 136 -13.58 9.84 -16.81
N GLY A 137 -12.50 10.31 -16.20
CA GLY A 137 -11.15 10.02 -16.66
C GLY A 137 -10.91 8.52 -16.74
N LEU A 138 -11.27 7.77 -15.70
CA LEU A 138 -11.05 6.32 -15.63
C LEU A 138 -11.84 5.59 -16.72
N ILE A 139 -13.09 6.01 -16.96
CA ILE A 139 -13.93 5.51 -18.04
C ILE A 139 -13.27 5.76 -19.40
N ASN A 140 -12.83 7.00 -19.65
CA ASN A 140 -12.19 7.38 -20.89
C ASN A 140 -10.86 6.65 -21.11
N PHE A 141 -10.11 6.41 -20.02
CA PHE A 141 -8.87 5.66 -20.05
C PHE A 141 -9.10 4.20 -20.43
N ILE A 142 -10.06 3.54 -19.77
CA ILE A 142 -10.44 2.14 -20.07
C ILE A 142 -10.98 2.05 -21.51
N ALA A 143 -11.81 3.00 -21.95
CA ALA A 143 -12.34 3.02 -23.31
C ALA A 143 -11.25 3.28 -24.37
N GLY A 144 -10.24 4.10 -24.05
CA GLY A 144 -9.12 4.40 -24.94
C GLY A 144 -8.05 3.30 -25.04
N ILE A 145 -8.07 2.35 -24.10
CA ILE A 145 -7.23 1.16 -24.06
C ILE A 145 -8.12 -0.04 -23.75
N ALA A 146 -8.83 -0.54 -24.76
CA ALA A 146 -9.79 -1.62 -24.59
C ALA A 146 -9.17 -2.81 -23.86
N GLU A 147 -7.89 -3.12 -24.11
CA GLU A 147 -7.13 -4.23 -23.52
C GLU A 147 -6.63 -3.98 -22.08
N ALA A 148 -6.73 -2.75 -21.57
CA ALA A 148 -6.19 -2.42 -20.27
C ALA A 148 -7.02 -3.03 -19.14
N LYS A 149 -6.33 -3.68 -18.21
CA LYS A 149 -6.88 -4.07 -16.92
C LYS A 149 -6.30 -3.15 -15.85
N ILE A 150 -7.14 -2.71 -14.93
CA ILE A 150 -6.75 -1.77 -13.88
C ILE A 150 -7.09 -2.38 -12.53
N LEU A 151 -6.12 -2.33 -11.62
CA LEU A 151 -6.26 -2.71 -10.22
C LEU A 151 -6.04 -1.46 -9.36
N VAL A 152 -7.04 -1.06 -8.59
CA VAL A 152 -7.01 0.15 -7.77
C VAL A 152 -7.17 -0.22 -6.30
N ALA A 153 -6.34 0.34 -5.41
CA ALA A 153 -6.62 0.35 -3.97
C ALA A 153 -7.19 1.72 -3.56
N THR A 154 -8.29 1.71 -2.83
CA THR A 154 -8.90 2.95 -2.31
C THR A 154 -9.72 2.72 -1.05
N LYS A 155 -9.68 3.72 -0.15
CA LYS A 155 -10.49 3.79 1.08
C LYS A 155 -11.66 4.79 0.97
N ASN A 156 -11.78 5.51 -0.15
CA ASN A 156 -12.77 6.56 -0.31
C ASN A 156 -14.13 5.99 -0.73
N ASN A 157 -15.03 5.87 0.25
CA ASN A 157 -16.41 5.41 0.05
C ASN A 157 -17.20 6.21 -0.99
N LYS A 158 -16.93 7.51 -1.16
CA LYS A 158 -17.62 8.31 -2.19
C LYS A 158 -17.19 7.88 -3.59
N PHE A 159 -15.90 7.63 -3.77
CA PHE A 159 -15.35 7.14 -5.03
C PHE A 159 -15.79 5.71 -5.34
N ILE A 160 -15.75 4.81 -4.36
CA ILE A 160 -16.28 3.44 -4.48
C ILE A 160 -17.73 3.45 -4.97
N LYS A 161 -18.60 4.27 -4.36
CA LYS A 161 -20.00 4.43 -4.78
C LYS A 161 -20.14 4.97 -6.21
N ALA A 162 -19.21 5.82 -6.64
CA ALA A 162 -19.21 6.36 -7.99
C ALA A 162 -18.83 5.29 -9.03
N LEU A 163 -17.91 4.37 -8.69
CA LEU A 163 -17.47 3.28 -9.59
C LEU A 163 -18.54 2.22 -9.86
N ILE A 164 -19.53 2.05 -8.99
CA ILE A 164 -20.62 1.07 -9.15
C ILE A 164 -21.61 1.51 -10.26
N ARG A 165 -21.55 2.77 -10.72
CA ARG A 165 -22.53 3.33 -11.68
C ARG A 165 -22.12 3.09 -13.14
N PRO A 166 -23.07 2.88 -14.07
CA PRO A 166 -22.81 2.80 -15.52
C PRO A 166 -22.06 4.03 -16.04
N PRO A 167 -21.07 3.90 -16.95
CA PRO A 167 -20.89 2.81 -17.92
C PRO A 167 -19.83 1.76 -17.53
N LEU A 168 -19.36 1.76 -16.28
CA LEU A 168 -18.39 0.75 -15.84
C LEU A 168 -19.11 -0.56 -15.50
N ASP A 169 -19.23 -1.44 -16.48
CA ASP A 169 -20.01 -2.69 -16.33
C ASP A 169 -19.16 -3.86 -15.78
N GLN A 170 -17.83 -3.71 -15.75
CA GLN A 170 -16.87 -4.75 -15.33
C GLN A 170 -16.03 -4.33 -14.12
N VAL A 171 -16.71 -3.88 -13.05
CA VAL A 171 -16.05 -3.55 -11.79
C VAL A 171 -16.21 -4.69 -10.78
N GLN A 172 -15.09 -5.21 -10.29
CA GLN A 172 -15.10 -6.20 -9.21
C GLN A 172 -14.44 -5.63 -7.96
N PHE A 173 -15.11 -5.79 -6.82
CA PHE A 173 -14.64 -5.29 -5.53
C PHE A 173 -14.11 -6.43 -4.66
N PHE A 174 -12.95 -6.21 -4.05
CA PHE A 174 -12.38 -7.05 -3.01
C PHE A 174 -12.27 -6.23 -1.73
N SER A 175 -13.09 -6.55 -0.74
CA SER A 175 -13.06 -5.91 0.57
C SER A 175 -12.13 -6.69 1.50
N VAL A 176 -10.98 -6.10 1.83
CA VAL A 176 -10.01 -6.67 2.76
C VAL A 176 -10.41 -6.27 4.18
N PRO A 177 -10.56 -7.22 5.11
CA PRO A 177 -10.96 -6.93 6.48
C PRO A 177 -9.92 -6.04 7.17
N GLY A 178 -10.38 -5.21 8.10
CA GLY A 178 -9.48 -4.30 8.82
C GLY A 178 -8.54 -5.00 9.79
N LEU A 179 -8.93 -6.17 10.29
CA LEU A 179 -8.15 -6.95 11.25
C LEU A 179 -7.92 -8.36 10.70
N LEU A 180 -6.73 -8.88 10.95
CA LEU A 180 -6.44 -10.31 10.78
C LEU A 180 -7.09 -11.11 11.90
N SER A 181 -7.29 -12.42 11.68
CA SER A 181 -7.65 -13.31 12.79
C SER A 181 -6.52 -13.33 13.83
N PRO A 182 -6.80 -13.58 15.12
CA PRO A 182 -5.77 -13.56 16.17
C PRO A 182 -4.53 -14.41 15.86
N ASN A 183 -4.74 -15.61 15.31
CA ASN A 183 -3.65 -16.51 14.93
C ASN A 183 -2.85 -15.98 13.74
N ALA A 184 -3.53 -15.40 12.74
CA ALA A 184 -2.87 -14.78 11.59
C ALA A 184 -2.09 -13.51 12.00
N ALA A 185 -2.59 -12.73 12.95
CA ALA A 185 -1.89 -11.54 13.47
C ALA A 185 -0.58 -11.93 14.17
N VAL A 186 -0.61 -12.94 15.04
CA VAL A 186 0.60 -13.44 15.73
C VAL A 186 1.60 -14.02 14.74
N SER A 187 1.12 -14.84 13.80
CA SER A 187 1.95 -15.38 12.72
C SER A 187 2.61 -14.26 11.90
N PHE A 188 1.85 -13.23 11.53
CA PHE A 188 2.34 -12.14 10.68
C PHE A 188 3.45 -11.39 11.39
N ALA A 189 3.19 -11.02 12.64
CA ALA A 189 4.16 -10.28 13.44
C ALA A 189 5.45 -11.08 13.63
N GLY A 190 5.34 -12.40 13.84
CA GLY A 190 6.48 -13.31 13.93
C GLY A 190 7.31 -13.33 12.64
N MET A 191 6.67 -13.65 11.51
CA MET A 191 7.34 -13.72 10.21
C MET A 191 7.95 -12.37 9.81
N TYR A 192 7.19 -11.27 10.01
CA TYR A 192 7.62 -9.92 9.69
C TYR A 192 8.86 -9.51 10.49
N SER A 193 8.84 -9.72 11.79
CA SER A 193 9.96 -9.38 12.68
C SER A 193 11.22 -10.19 12.33
N GLN A 194 11.08 -11.51 12.13
CA GLN A 194 12.20 -12.39 11.81
C GLN A 194 12.84 -12.05 10.47
N SER A 195 12.03 -11.81 9.45
CA SER A 195 12.53 -11.47 8.12
C SER A 195 13.18 -10.08 8.10
N LEU A 196 12.59 -9.11 8.81
CA LEU A 196 13.20 -7.78 8.96
C LEU A 196 14.57 -7.87 9.64
N ALA A 197 14.66 -8.65 10.72
CA ALA A 197 15.91 -8.89 11.42
C ALA A 197 16.95 -9.59 10.53
N SER A 198 16.53 -10.56 9.73
CA SER A 198 17.40 -11.25 8.77
C SER A 198 17.97 -10.29 7.72
N ILE A 199 17.16 -9.38 7.17
CA ILE A 199 17.64 -8.38 6.18
C ILE A 199 18.59 -7.36 6.83
N LEU A 200 18.38 -7.05 8.10
CA LEU A 200 19.23 -6.15 8.89
C LEU A 200 20.46 -6.84 9.49
N GLU A 201 20.58 -8.16 9.33
CA GLU A 201 21.64 -8.99 9.92
C GLU A 201 21.73 -8.87 11.45
N VAL A 202 20.59 -8.68 12.12
CA VAL A 202 20.50 -8.59 13.59
C VAL A 202 19.83 -9.81 14.18
N LYS A 203 20.29 -10.23 15.36
CA LYS A 203 19.61 -11.25 16.15
C LYS A 203 18.56 -10.57 17.02
N VAL A 204 17.30 -10.94 16.83
CA VAL A 204 16.22 -10.51 17.71
C VAL A 204 15.37 -11.68 18.18
N GLU A 205 14.95 -11.61 19.43
CA GLU A 205 13.93 -12.48 20.00
C GLU A 205 12.59 -11.76 19.90
N VAL A 206 11.67 -12.35 19.12
CA VAL A 206 10.30 -11.85 18.97
C VAL A 206 9.49 -12.36 20.15
N VAL A 207 9.05 -11.45 21.01
CA VAL A 207 8.12 -11.78 22.08
C VAL A 207 6.71 -11.73 21.50
N ALA A 208 5.94 -12.80 21.68
CA ALA A 208 4.53 -12.78 21.30
C ALA A 208 3.83 -11.62 22.04
N CYS A 209 3.21 -10.70 21.29
CA CYS A 209 2.43 -9.63 21.86
C CYS A 209 0.95 -9.86 21.55
N GLU A 210 0.15 -10.09 22.59
CA GLU A 210 -1.29 -10.26 22.45
C GLU A 210 -1.98 -9.01 21.90
N ASN A 211 -1.36 -7.83 22.06
CA ASN A 211 -1.89 -6.55 21.61
C ASN A 211 -1.98 -6.44 20.08
N PHE A 212 -1.33 -7.33 19.32
CA PHE A 212 -1.47 -7.36 17.86
C PHE A 212 -2.81 -7.90 17.38
N LYS A 213 -3.56 -8.61 18.23
CA LYS A 213 -4.87 -9.18 17.87
C LYS A 213 -5.92 -8.12 17.53
N SER A 214 -5.70 -6.87 17.97
CA SER A 214 -6.61 -5.73 17.76
C SER A 214 -6.05 -4.65 16.84
N LEU A 215 -4.89 -4.88 16.21
CA LEU A 215 -4.24 -3.89 15.36
C LEU A 215 -4.42 -4.22 13.87
N PRO A 216 -4.70 -3.20 13.02
CA PRO A 216 -4.55 -3.32 11.58
C PRO A 216 -3.13 -3.71 11.19
N VAL A 217 -2.99 -4.38 10.03
CA VAL A 217 -1.69 -4.84 9.52
C VAL A 217 -0.69 -3.69 9.38
N GLY A 218 -1.14 -2.52 8.91
CA GLY A 218 -0.30 -1.32 8.81
C GLY A 218 0.28 -0.89 10.15
N ASP A 219 -0.53 -0.91 11.21
CA ASP A 219 -0.09 -0.53 12.55
C ASP A 219 0.83 -1.58 13.15
N MET A 220 0.56 -2.87 12.93
CA MET A 220 1.47 -3.95 13.31
C MET A 220 2.86 -3.76 12.68
N VAL A 221 2.92 -3.45 11.39
CA VAL A 221 4.18 -3.16 10.68
C VAL A 221 4.89 -1.96 11.31
N ALA A 222 4.17 -0.87 11.57
CA ALA A 222 4.74 0.33 12.20
C ALA A 222 5.32 0.02 13.60
N VAL A 223 4.56 -0.68 14.46
CA VAL A 223 5.03 -1.12 15.78
C VAL A 223 6.32 -1.91 15.67
N ILE A 224 6.38 -2.90 14.76
CA ILE A 224 7.56 -3.74 14.60
C ILE A 224 8.78 -2.94 14.12
N GLN A 225 8.60 -2.01 13.17
CA GLN A 225 9.69 -1.15 12.69
C GLN A 225 10.22 -0.20 13.77
N VAL A 226 9.32 0.39 14.57
CA VAL A 226 9.70 1.25 15.70
C VAL A 226 10.41 0.44 16.77
N ALA A 227 9.88 -0.74 17.12
CA ALA A 227 10.50 -1.65 18.07
C ALA A 227 11.89 -2.11 17.60
N MET A 228 12.06 -2.40 16.30
CA MET A 228 13.35 -2.76 15.71
C MET A 228 14.35 -1.61 15.80
N THR A 229 13.92 -0.40 15.48
CA THR A 229 14.76 0.81 15.60
C THR A 229 15.22 1.01 17.05
N ALA A 230 14.30 0.87 18.01
CA ALA A 230 14.60 0.98 19.43
C ALA A 230 15.54 -0.15 19.90
N ALA A 231 15.31 -1.39 19.49
CA ALA A 231 16.15 -2.54 19.83
C ALA A 231 17.58 -2.36 19.32
N MET A 232 17.76 -1.97 18.06
CA MET A 232 19.08 -1.68 17.49
C MET A 232 19.77 -0.50 18.20
N THR A 233 19.02 0.55 18.54
CA THR A 233 19.58 1.72 19.24
C THR A 233 20.01 1.36 20.68
N ARG A 234 19.24 0.51 21.35
CA ARG A 234 19.54 0.00 22.70
C ARG A 234 20.58 -1.14 22.69
N ASN A 235 21.00 -1.62 21.52
CA ASN A 235 21.78 -2.85 21.34
C ASN A 235 21.16 -4.05 22.08
N ASN A 236 19.83 -4.16 22.01
CA ASN A 236 19.05 -5.19 22.69
C ASN A 236 18.59 -6.26 21.71
N VAL A 237 18.64 -7.52 22.14
CA VAL A 237 18.17 -8.66 21.36
C VAL A 237 16.64 -8.79 21.46
N LYS A 238 16.02 -8.37 22.56
CA LYS A 238 14.57 -8.53 22.74
C LYS A 238 13.80 -7.37 22.12
N LEU A 239 12.88 -7.67 21.19
CA LEU A 239 11.96 -6.67 20.62
C LEU A 239 10.92 -6.26 21.65
N ASP A 240 11.00 -5.01 22.10
CA ASP A 240 10.08 -4.42 23.06
C ASP A 240 8.90 -3.78 22.34
N LEU A 241 7.85 -4.57 22.13
CA LEU A 241 6.65 -4.17 21.39
C LEU A 241 5.72 -3.26 22.20
N SER A 242 5.99 -3.04 23.49
CA SER A 242 5.26 -2.04 24.29
C SER A 242 5.60 -0.60 23.88
N LEU A 243 6.76 -0.42 23.22
CA LEU A 243 7.30 0.88 22.81
C LEU A 243 7.42 1.90 23.96
N VAL A 244 7.54 1.43 25.20
CA VAL A 244 7.69 2.28 26.37
C VAL A 244 9.14 2.79 26.47
N ALA A 245 9.29 4.08 26.74
CA ALA A 245 10.57 4.71 27.02
C ALA A 245 11.13 4.22 28.36
N LYS A 246 12.43 4.01 28.42
CA LYS A 246 13.15 3.56 29.61
C LYS A 246 13.98 4.70 30.17
N GLU A 247 14.22 4.68 31.48
CA GLU A 247 15.05 5.68 32.15
C GLU A 247 16.47 5.75 31.57
N THR A 248 16.97 4.64 31.02
CA THR A 248 18.30 4.56 30.39
C THR A 248 18.32 4.99 28.92
N ASP A 249 17.19 5.37 28.33
CA ASP A 249 17.14 5.79 26.94
C ASP A 249 17.75 7.20 26.77
N SER A 250 18.48 7.39 25.66
CA SER A 250 18.89 8.73 25.23
C SER A 250 17.67 9.62 24.97
N TYR A 251 17.82 10.93 25.16
CA TYR A 251 16.76 11.91 24.89
C TYR A 251 16.11 11.72 23.51
N GLU A 252 16.91 11.51 22.47
CA GLU A 252 16.44 11.33 21.10
C GLU A 252 15.54 10.09 20.95
N LEU A 253 15.82 9.02 21.71
CA LEU A 253 15.10 7.75 21.61
C LEU A 253 13.77 7.87 22.33
N THR A 254 13.77 8.53 23.49
CA THR A 254 12.55 8.88 24.23
C THR A 254 11.63 9.73 23.35
N ARG A 255 12.15 10.77 22.70
CA ARG A 255 11.37 11.61 21.77
C ARG A 255 10.89 10.82 20.55
N PHE A 256 11.72 9.94 19.99
CA PHE A 256 11.31 9.08 18.89
C PHE A 256 10.15 8.15 19.28
N LEU A 257 10.25 7.45 20.42
CA LEU A 257 9.19 6.55 20.91
C LEU A 257 7.91 7.30 21.24
N GLU A 258 8.03 8.53 21.76
CA GLU A 258 6.89 9.44 21.91
C GLU A 258 6.19 9.64 20.56
N PHE A 259 6.88 10.10 19.52
CA PHE A 259 6.19 10.45 18.26
C PHE A 259 5.81 9.26 17.39
N ALA A 260 6.57 8.17 17.43
CA ALA A 260 6.44 7.07 16.48
C ALA A 260 5.58 5.91 17.01
N SER A 261 5.26 5.86 18.31
CA SER A 261 4.41 4.80 18.87
C SER A 261 2.96 4.94 18.40
N PRO A 262 2.39 3.95 17.70
CA PRO A 262 0.99 3.97 17.26
C PRO A 262 0.00 3.61 18.37
N TYR A 263 0.46 3.33 19.60
CA TYR A 263 -0.41 3.07 20.77
C TYR A 263 -0.93 4.36 21.45
N ARG A 264 -0.85 5.50 20.78
CA ARG A 264 -1.34 6.79 21.29
C ARG A 264 -2.83 6.97 21.05
#